data_AF-A0A5B2VDQ5-F1
#
_entry.id   AF-A0A5B2VDQ5-F1
#
_cell.length_a   1.000
_cell.length_b   1.000
_cell.length_c   1.000
_cell.angle_alpha   90.00
_cell.angle_beta   90.00
_cell.angle_gamma   90.00
#
_symmetry.space_group_name_H-M   'P 1'
#
loop_
_entity.id
_entity.type
_entity.pdbx_description
1 polymer ?
#
loop_
_entity_poly.entity_id
_entity_poly.type
_entity_poly.pdbx_seq_one_letter_code
_entity_poly.pdbx_strand_id
1 'polypeptide(L)'
;MIGDRVARGDTFRPDVIRAWAGRVEASLGATCDVPYLTHGLFILMKALEVEREQADLAALDRRTEAARSAAVRTLTCAPTHSFAWLSLYWIDTARLGAGTALQGLLAQSYRTGPKEMWIAVRRNPLAMNIFEELSPELQLRAVDEFLDLVQVAPFDFTAAIFTSLAPETQAAILPRLAEVPIDRRRFLARRLESRGLELEIPGLPARDERPWRR
;
A
#
# COMPACT_ATOMS: atom_id res chain seq x y z
N MET A 1 14.94 -5.82 14.91
CA MET A 1 14.55 -4.68 15.77
C MET A 1 13.04 -4.45 15.70
N ILE A 2 12.43 -3.55 16.50
CA ILE A 2 10.97 -3.35 16.44
C ILE A 2 10.50 -2.82 15.08
N GLY A 3 11.32 -2.01 14.39
CA GLY A 3 11.03 -1.52 13.03
C GLY A 3 10.77 -2.64 12.03
N ASP A 4 11.58 -3.70 12.03
CA ASP A 4 11.39 -4.87 11.14
C ASP A 4 10.06 -5.58 11.41
N ARG A 5 9.68 -5.68 12.68
CA ARG A 5 8.42 -6.32 13.09
C ARG A 5 7.22 -5.48 12.66
N VAL A 6 7.32 -4.16 12.80
CA VAL A 6 6.33 -3.21 12.28
C VAL A 6 6.23 -3.30 10.76
N ALA A 7 7.36 -3.37 10.05
CA ALA A 7 7.38 -3.50 8.58
C ALA A 7 6.65 -4.76 8.10
N ARG A 8 6.84 -5.89 8.80
CA ARG A 8 6.16 -7.17 8.54
C ARG A 8 4.68 -7.20 8.94
N GLY A 9 4.18 -6.17 9.62
CA GLY A 9 2.78 -6.08 10.01
C GLY A 9 2.44 -6.80 11.32
N ASP A 10 3.42 -7.06 12.19
CA ASP A 10 3.14 -7.56 13.54
C ASP A 10 2.17 -6.61 14.27
N THR A 11 1.25 -7.16 15.05
CA THR A 11 0.33 -6.37 15.88
C THR A 11 1.03 -5.91 17.16
N PHE A 12 0.82 -4.66 17.54
CA PHE A 12 1.37 -4.06 18.76
C PHE A 12 0.29 -3.35 19.54
N ARG A 13 0.45 -3.29 20.86
CA ARG A 13 -0.37 -2.41 21.69
C ARG A 13 -0.06 -0.93 21.35
N PRO A 14 -1.08 -0.05 21.30
CA PRO A 14 -0.90 1.38 21.02
C PRO A 14 0.17 2.07 21.87
N ASP A 15 0.21 1.79 23.18
CA ASP A 15 1.16 2.40 24.12
C ASP A 15 2.61 2.02 23.83
N VAL A 16 2.85 0.78 23.36
CA VAL A 16 4.19 0.32 22.96
C VAL A 16 4.67 1.11 21.75
N ILE A 17 3.83 1.26 20.72
CA ILE A 17 4.17 2.03 19.52
C ILE A 17 4.45 3.50 19.87
N ARG A 18 3.62 4.12 20.71
CA ARG A 18 3.83 5.51 21.17
C ARG A 18 5.15 5.70 21.89
N ALA A 19 5.50 4.80 22.80
CA ALA A 19 6.76 4.87 23.55
C ALA A 19 7.99 4.72 22.63
N TRP A 20 7.92 3.88 21.59
CA TRP A 20 8.98 3.78 20.60
C TRP A 20 9.05 4.99 19.68
N ALA A 21 7.91 5.46 19.20
CA ALA A 21 7.85 6.62 18.33
C ALA A 21 8.37 7.89 19.06
N GLY A 22 8.08 8.06 20.36
CA GLY A 22 8.64 9.16 21.16
C GLY A 22 10.17 9.09 21.28
N ARG A 23 10.73 7.88 21.38
CA ARG A 23 12.19 7.69 21.35
C ARG A 23 12.78 8.02 19.99
N VAL A 24 12.14 7.59 18.90
CA VAL A 24 12.58 7.92 17.54
C VAL A 24 12.58 9.43 17.34
N GLU A 25 11.53 10.13 17.74
CA GLU A 25 11.48 11.61 17.65
C GLU A 25 12.62 12.29 18.38
N ALA A 26 12.90 11.87 19.62
CA ALA A 26 13.98 12.44 20.42
C ALA A 26 15.39 12.14 19.87
N SER A 27 15.51 11.14 19.00
CA SER A 27 16.80 10.60 18.53
C SER A 27 16.97 10.65 17.01
N LEU A 28 16.05 11.28 16.28
CA LEU A 28 16.21 11.62 14.86
C LEU A 28 17.33 12.67 14.74
N GLY A 29 18.57 12.19 14.81
CA GLY A 29 19.77 12.99 14.78
C GLY A 29 20.24 13.32 13.36
N ALA A 30 21.39 13.99 13.28
CA ALA A 30 22.02 14.39 12.02
C ALA A 30 22.79 13.28 11.29
N THR A 31 22.54 12.00 11.60
CA THR A 31 23.25 10.87 10.98
C THR A 31 22.60 10.44 9.67
N CYS A 32 23.39 9.89 8.75
CA CYS A 32 22.89 9.19 7.55
C CYS A 32 23.02 7.66 7.68
N ASP A 33 22.70 7.13 8.86
CA ASP A 33 22.47 5.70 9.05
C ASP A 33 21.09 5.35 8.46
N VAL A 34 21.08 4.92 7.20
CA VAL A 34 19.85 4.64 6.45
C VAL A 34 19.02 3.54 7.12
N PRO A 35 19.57 2.37 7.52
CA PRO A 35 18.81 1.38 8.30
C PRO A 35 18.12 1.97 9.54
N TYR A 36 18.82 2.81 10.30
CA TYR A 36 18.23 3.48 11.47
C TYR A 36 17.06 4.39 11.08
N LEU A 37 17.25 5.23 10.06
CA LEU A 37 16.22 6.15 9.55
C LEU A 37 15.00 5.39 9.02
N THR A 38 15.21 4.30 8.27
CA THR A 38 14.16 3.44 7.73
C THR A 38 13.33 2.80 8.85
N HIS A 39 13.97 2.27 9.88
CA HIS A 39 13.26 1.71 11.04
C HIS A 39 12.48 2.78 11.82
N GLY A 40 13.08 3.96 12.00
CA GLY A 40 12.41 5.10 12.60
C GLY A 40 11.15 5.49 11.82
N LEU A 41 11.25 5.53 10.49
CA LEU A 41 10.14 5.84 9.60
C LEU A 41 9.03 4.78 9.70
N PHE A 42 9.35 3.48 9.76
CA PHE A 42 8.32 2.44 9.98
C PHE A 42 7.55 2.65 11.29
N ILE A 43 8.27 2.94 12.37
CA ILE A 43 7.67 3.18 13.69
C ILE A 43 6.77 4.41 13.66
N LEU A 44 7.21 5.51 13.04
CA LEU A 44 6.45 6.74 12.94
C LEU A 44 5.20 6.58 12.06
N MET A 45 5.32 5.91 10.91
CA MET A 45 4.16 5.59 10.07
C MET A 45 3.15 4.71 10.81
N LYS A 46 3.62 3.73 11.60
CA LYS A 46 2.71 2.93 12.43
C LYS A 46 2.06 3.73 13.56
N ALA A 47 2.79 4.66 14.16
CA ALA A 47 2.24 5.56 15.18
C ALA A 47 1.13 6.44 14.59
N LEU A 48 1.29 6.92 13.35
CA LEU A 48 0.25 7.68 12.65
C LEU A 48 -1.05 6.88 12.47
N GLU A 49 -0.95 5.62 12.08
CA GLU A 49 -2.12 4.72 12.01
C GLU A 49 -2.81 4.62 13.38
N VAL A 50 -2.04 4.42 14.44
CA VAL A 50 -2.55 4.32 15.82
C VAL A 50 -3.24 5.60 16.28
N GLU A 51 -2.65 6.77 16.06
CA GLU A 51 -3.28 8.03 16.50
C GLU A 51 -4.54 8.35 15.70
N ARG A 52 -4.56 8.00 14.41
CA ARG A 52 -5.77 8.14 13.57
C ARG A 52 -6.90 7.24 14.07
N GLU A 53 -6.60 5.99 14.42
CA GLU A 53 -7.59 5.04 14.97
C GLU A 53 -8.15 5.49 16.33
N GLN A 54 -7.33 6.20 17.13
CA GLN A 54 -7.71 6.69 18.46
C GLN A 54 -8.29 8.12 18.44
N ALA A 55 -8.35 8.75 17.26
CA ALA A 55 -8.82 10.13 17.07
C ALA A 55 -8.09 11.18 17.95
N ASP A 56 -6.82 10.95 18.29
CA ASP A 56 -5.99 11.94 19.01
C ASP A 56 -5.35 12.91 18.01
N LEU A 57 -6.08 14.00 17.70
CA LEU A 57 -5.67 14.98 16.69
C LEU A 57 -4.35 15.67 17.04
N ALA A 58 -4.12 16.00 18.32
CA ALA A 58 -2.90 16.69 18.73
C ALA A 58 -1.68 15.79 18.64
N ALA A 59 -1.82 14.49 18.96
CA ALA A 59 -0.77 13.53 18.72
C ALA A 59 -0.56 13.29 17.22
N LEU A 60 -1.63 13.17 16.44
CA LEU A 60 -1.59 12.96 15.00
C LEU A 60 -0.80 14.06 14.27
N ASP A 61 -1.06 15.34 14.58
CA ASP A 61 -0.36 16.46 13.96
C ASP A 61 1.15 16.43 14.24
N ARG A 62 1.54 16.24 15.52
CA ARG A 62 2.95 16.12 15.91
C ARG A 62 3.63 14.94 15.22
N ARG A 63 2.97 13.77 15.20
CA ARG A 63 3.49 12.57 14.54
C ARG A 63 3.62 12.75 13.03
N THR A 64 2.74 13.54 12.42
CA THR A 64 2.74 13.78 10.98
C THR A 64 3.99 14.55 10.59
N GLU A 65 4.34 15.60 11.34
CA GLU A 65 5.55 16.36 11.09
C GLU A 65 6.82 15.53 11.35
N ALA A 66 6.84 14.74 12.42
CA ALA A 66 7.96 13.84 12.70
C ALA A 66 8.20 12.80 11.60
N ALA A 67 7.13 12.13 11.14
CA ALA A 67 7.21 11.16 10.05
C ALA A 67 7.65 11.80 8.74
N ARG A 68 7.14 13.01 8.43
CA ARG A 68 7.53 13.75 7.24
C ARG A 68 9.00 14.12 7.26
N SER A 69 9.49 14.67 8.38
CA SER A 69 10.90 14.99 8.59
C SER A 69 11.78 13.75 8.45
N ALA A 70 11.39 12.62 9.05
CA ALA A 70 12.09 11.35 8.91
C ALA A 70 12.13 10.85 7.45
N ALA A 71 11.04 10.98 6.70
CA ALA A 71 10.99 10.58 5.30
C ALA A 71 11.87 11.48 4.41
N VAL A 72 11.80 12.81 4.56
CA VAL A 72 12.69 13.76 3.87
C VAL A 72 14.15 13.47 4.21
N ARG A 73 14.46 13.19 5.48
CA ARG A 73 15.81 12.88 5.91
C ARG A 73 16.31 11.57 5.30
N THR A 74 15.47 10.55 5.29
CA THR A 74 15.76 9.26 4.64
C THR A 74 16.07 9.48 3.16
N LEU A 75 15.29 10.28 2.45
CA LEU A 75 15.52 10.58 1.03
C LEU A 75 16.76 11.44 0.77
N THR A 76 17.13 12.30 1.73
CA THR A 76 18.37 13.08 1.65
C THR A 76 19.60 12.15 1.70
N CYS A 77 19.57 11.14 2.56
CA CYS A 77 20.65 10.16 2.70
C CYS A 77 20.58 9.01 1.67
N ALA A 78 19.38 8.65 1.21
CA ALA A 78 19.09 7.58 0.27
C ALA A 78 17.96 7.97 -0.70
N PRO A 79 18.27 8.71 -1.80
CA PRO A 79 17.27 9.21 -2.75
C PRO A 79 16.47 8.12 -3.47
N THR A 80 16.96 6.88 -3.46
CA THR A 80 16.30 5.70 -4.05
C THR A 80 15.47 4.91 -3.03
N HIS A 81 15.22 5.43 -1.83
CA HIS A 81 14.46 4.70 -0.81
C HIS A 81 12.95 4.74 -1.10
N SER A 82 12.42 3.69 -1.73
CA SER A 82 11.03 3.62 -2.22
C SER A 82 9.96 3.86 -1.16
N PHE A 83 10.15 3.32 0.05
CA PHE A 83 9.18 3.51 1.13
C PHE A 83 9.16 4.94 1.68
N ALA A 84 10.28 5.67 1.57
CA ALA A 84 10.31 7.06 2.01
C ALA A 84 9.54 7.96 1.02
N TRP A 85 9.65 7.69 -0.28
CA TRP A 85 8.80 8.30 -1.31
C TRP A 85 7.32 8.00 -1.07
N LEU A 86 6.98 6.74 -0.79
CA LEU A 86 5.60 6.35 -0.47
C LEU A 86 5.09 7.05 0.80
N SER A 87 5.92 7.15 1.83
CA SER A 87 5.55 7.78 3.10
C SER A 87 5.24 9.26 2.91
N LEU A 88 6.06 9.99 2.12
CA LEU A 88 5.76 11.38 1.77
C LEU A 88 4.46 11.51 0.98
N TYR A 89 4.23 10.64 0.00
CA TYR A 89 2.97 10.64 -0.75
C TYR A 89 1.77 10.48 0.20
N TRP A 90 1.80 9.47 1.07
CA TRP A 90 0.72 9.21 2.02
C TRP A 90 0.47 10.38 2.97
N ILE A 91 1.54 10.95 3.55
CA ILE A 91 1.46 12.08 4.49
C ILE A 91 0.90 13.32 3.80
N ASP A 92 1.44 13.67 2.63
CA ASP A 92 1.06 14.90 1.94
C ASP A 92 -0.36 14.77 1.34
N THR A 93 -0.79 13.57 0.90
CA THR A 93 -2.16 13.31 0.46
C THR A 93 -3.17 13.46 1.61
N ALA A 94 -2.82 13.03 2.81
CA ALA A 94 -3.69 13.22 3.98
C ALA A 94 -3.91 14.71 4.33
N ARG A 95 -2.95 15.58 4.00
CA ARG A 95 -3.00 17.02 4.30
C ARG A 95 -3.61 17.86 3.18
N LEU A 96 -3.28 17.55 1.93
CA LEU A 96 -3.60 18.38 0.77
C LEU A 96 -4.72 17.80 -0.09
N GLY A 97 -5.15 16.57 0.20
CA GLY A 97 -6.02 15.79 -0.68
C GLY A 97 -5.20 15.02 -1.74
N ALA A 98 -5.86 14.07 -2.40
CA ALA A 98 -5.30 13.40 -3.57
C ALA A 98 -5.30 14.38 -4.76
N GLY A 99 -4.23 14.36 -5.56
CA GLY A 99 -4.15 15.17 -6.75
C GLY A 99 -2.85 15.00 -7.53
N THR A 100 -2.84 15.52 -8.75
CA THR A 100 -1.75 15.38 -9.73
C THR A 100 -0.39 15.86 -9.21
N ALA A 101 -0.38 16.90 -8.36
CA ALA A 101 0.85 17.45 -7.77
C ALA A 101 1.63 16.43 -6.92
N LEU A 102 0.95 15.44 -6.31
CA LEU A 102 1.59 14.44 -5.45
C LEU A 102 1.90 13.13 -6.19
N GLN A 103 1.40 12.93 -7.40
CA GLN A 103 1.66 11.72 -8.19
C GLN A 103 3.16 11.52 -8.47
N GLY A 104 3.95 12.60 -8.52
CA GLY A 104 5.40 12.51 -8.62
C GLY A 104 6.05 11.72 -7.49
N LEU A 105 5.54 11.81 -6.26
CA LEU A 105 6.03 11.05 -5.11
C LEU A 105 5.70 9.55 -5.25
N LEU A 106 4.47 9.24 -5.64
CA LEU A 106 4.04 7.87 -5.91
C LEU A 106 4.85 7.25 -7.06
N ALA A 107 5.08 8.03 -8.13
CA ALA A 107 5.90 7.62 -9.27
C ALA A 107 7.33 7.28 -8.87
N GLN A 108 7.93 8.08 -7.97
CA GLN A 108 9.26 7.79 -7.46
C GLN A 108 9.30 6.54 -6.59
N SER A 109 8.25 6.28 -5.80
CA SER A 109 8.14 4.99 -5.09
C SER A 109 8.17 3.81 -6.07
N TYR A 110 7.33 3.84 -7.12
CA TYR A 110 7.33 2.80 -8.15
C TYR A 110 8.67 2.68 -8.89
N ARG A 111 9.33 3.81 -9.20
CA ARG A 111 10.60 3.81 -9.93
C ARG A 111 11.74 3.21 -9.11
N THR A 112 11.76 3.47 -7.81
CA THR A 112 12.89 3.13 -6.95
C THR A 112 12.73 1.79 -6.23
N GLY A 113 11.52 1.25 -6.12
CA GLY A 113 11.24 -0.06 -5.53
C GLY A 113 10.06 -0.76 -6.20
N PRO A 114 10.14 -1.10 -7.50
CA PRO A 114 9.02 -1.68 -8.25
C PRO A 114 8.62 -3.08 -7.78
N LYS A 115 9.55 -3.85 -7.20
CA LYS A 115 9.36 -5.27 -6.84
C LYS A 115 9.41 -5.53 -5.34
N GLU A 116 9.23 -4.49 -4.53
CA GLU A 116 9.26 -4.59 -3.07
C GLU A 116 7.87 -4.96 -2.54
N MET A 117 7.61 -6.26 -2.41
CA MET A 117 6.27 -6.77 -2.07
C MET A 117 5.67 -6.18 -0.79
N TRP A 118 6.52 -5.93 0.21
CA TRP A 118 6.13 -5.36 1.49
C TRP A 118 5.73 -3.88 1.38
N ILE A 119 6.17 -3.18 0.31
CA ILE A 119 5.69 -1.86 -0.08
C ILE A 119 4.42 -1.98 -0.92
N ALA A 120 4.38 -2.93 -1.87
CA ALA A 120 3.23 -3.15 -2.75
C ALA A 120 1.90 -3.30 -1.98
N VAL A 121 1.90 -4.02 -0.84
CA VAL A 121 0.71 -4.16 0.02
C VAL A 121 0.20 -2.83 0.61
N ARG A 122 1.01 -1.78 0.63
CA ARG A 122 0.62 -0.43 1.09
C ARG A 122 0.44 0.53 -0.08
N ARG A 123 1.26 0.41 -1.12
CA ARG A 123 1.28 1.27 -2.30
C ARG A 123 0.10 0.99 -3.23
N ASN A 124 -0.19 -0.28 -3.49
CA ASN A 124 -1.20 -0.66 -4.47
C ASN A 124 -2.59 -0.14 -4.11
N PRO A 125 -3.10 -0.30 -2.87
CA PRO A 125 -4.40 0.28 -2.50
C PRO A 125 -4.47 1.80 -2.72
N LEU A 126 -3.37 2.53 -2.45
CA LEU A 126 -3.33 3.97 -2.65
C LEU A 126 -3.38 4.35 -4.13
N ALA A 127 -2.59 3.66 -4.97
CA ALA A 127 -2.60 3.88 -6.41
C ALA A 127 -3.96 3.52 -7.02
N MET A 128 -4.57 2.42 -6.57
CA MET A 128 -5.87 1.95 -7.00
C MET A 128 -7.02 2.91 -6.65
N ASN A 129 -6.95 3.57 -5.49
CA ASN A 129 -7.96 4.55 -5.08
C ASN A 129 -7.98 5.81 -5.97
N ILE A 130 -6.88 6.13 -6.65
CA ILE A 130 -6.78 7.31 -7.54
C ILE A 130 -6.48 6.91 -8.99
N PHE A 131 -6.82 5.68 -9.36
CA PHE A 131 -6.35 5.05 -10.60
C PHE A 131 -6.62 5.89 -11.85
N GLU A 132 -7.82 6.47 -11.96
CA GLU A 132 -8.24 7.28 -13.10
C GLU A 132 -7.45 8.60 -13.24
N GLU A 133 -6.91 9.12 -12.14
CA GLU A 133 -6.10 10.34 -12.14
C GLU A 133 -4.64 10.06 -12.51
N LEU A 134 -4.19 8.81 -12.38
CA LEU A 134 -2.80 8.44 -12.63
C LEU A 134 -2.42 8.64 -14.11
N SER A 135 -1.14 8.95 -14.35
CA SER A 135 -0.60 8.88 -15.70
C SER A 135 -0.73 7.45 -16.27
N PRO A 136 -0.86 7.28 -17.60
CA PRO A 136 -0.99 5.94 -18.20
C PRO A 136 0.14 4.98 -17.80
N GLU A 137 1.36 5.48 -17.64
CA GLU A 137 2.49 4.67 -17.17
C GLU A 137 2.29 4.17 -15.74
N LEU A 138 1.78 5.02 -14.83
CA LEU A 138 1.53 4.63 -13.44
C LEU A 138 0.32 3.71 -13.32
N GLN A 139 -0.70 3.88 -14.16
CA GLN A 139 -1.81 2.93 -14.25
C GLN A 139 -1.28 1.52 -14.58
N LEU A 140 -0.46 1.39 -15.62
CA LEU A 140 0.14 0.11 -15.99
C LEU A 140 0.94 -0.51 -14.84
N ARG A 141 1.79 0.28 -14.18
CA ARG A 141 2.58 -0.20 -13.03
C ARG A 141 1.71 -0.61 -11.83
N ALA A 142 0.63 0.11 -11.57
CA ALA A 142 -0.32 -0.23 -10.51
C ALA A 142 -1.06 -1.53 -10.82
N VAL A 143 -1.47 -1.74 -12.08
CA VAL A 143 -2.07 -3.00 -12.52
C VAL A 143 -1.08 -4.14 -12.40
N ASP A 144 0.14 -4.00 -12.92
CA ASP A 144 1.17 -5.04 -12.84
C ASP A 144 1.46 -5.43 -11.38
N GLU A 145 1.60 -4.44 -10.49
CA GLU A 145 1.77 -4.68 -9.05
C GLU A 145 0.56 -5.39 -8.42
N PHE A 146 -0.67 -5.09 -8.86
CA PHE A 146 -1.86 -5.79 -8.41
C PHE A 146 -1.86 -7.26 -8.86
N LEU A 147 -1.46 -7.55 -10.11
CA LEU A 147 -1.32 -8.92 -10.60
C LEU A 147 -0.27 -9.70 -9.80
N ASP A 148 0.85 -9.06 -9.45
CA ASP A 148 1.85 -9.64 -8.55
C ASP A 148 1.27 -9.91 -7.15
N LEU A 149 0.47 -8.99 -6.60
CA LEU A 149 -0.22 -9.19 -5.33
C LEU A 149 -1.19 -10.37 -5.37
N VAL A 150 -1.94 -10.57 -6.45
CA VAL A 150 -2.84 -11.75 -6.60
C VAL A 150 -2.06 -13.06 -6.52
N GLN A 151 -0.78 -13.07 -6.90
CA GLN A 151 0.05 -14.27 -6.87
C GLN A 151 0.60 -14.60 -5.48
N VAL A 152 0.87 -13.61 -4.63
CA VAL A 152 1.60 -13.85 -3.37
C VAL A 152 0.90 -13.36 -2.09
N ALA A 153 -0.02 -12.40 -2.20
CA ALA A 153 -0.74 -11.87 -1.05
C ALA A 153 -1.97 -12.74 -0.69
N PRO A 154 -2.49 -12.62 0.55
CA PRO A 154 -3.75 -13.27 0.92
C PRO A 154 -4.90 -12.86 0.00
N PHE A 155 -5.71 -13.82 -0.44
CA PHE A 155 -6.82 -13.55 -1.36
C PHE A 155 -7.86 -12.58 -0.79
N ASP A 156 -8.04 -12.55 0.53
CA ASP A 156 -8.92 -11.60 1.22
C ASP A 156 -8.49 -10.15 1.01
N PHE A 157 -7.18 -9.92 0.96
CA PHE A 157 -6.59 -8.61 0.75
C PHE A 157 -6.76 -8.17 -0.71
N THR A 158 -6.41 -9.02 -1.67
CA THR A 158 -6.51 -8.68 -3.10
C THR A 158 -7.94 -8.56 -3.59
N ALA A 159 -8.85 -9.40 -3.07
CA ALA A 159 -10.27 -9.22 -3.28
C ALA A 159 -10.78 -7.91 -2.66
N ALA A 160 -10.15 -7.37 -1.60
CA ALA A 160 -10.64 -6.15 -0.93
C ALA A 160 -10.32 -4.93 -1.76
N ILE A 161 -9.09 -4.88 -2.26
CA ILE A 161 -8.66 -3.90 -3.25
C ILE A 161 -9.61 -3.96 -4.44
N PHE A 162 -9.77 -5.14 -5.06
CA PHE A 162 -10.54 -5.24 -6.30
C PHE A 162 -12.00 -4.82 -6.14
N THR A 163 -12.67 -5.26 -5.07
CA THR A 163 -14.08 -4.90 -4.82
C THR A 163 -14.25 -3.41 -4.50
N SER A 164 -13.23 -2.71 -3.98
CA SER A 164 -13.32 -1.27 -3.73
C SER A 164 -13.09 -0.40 -4.96
N LEU A 165 -12.65 -0.98 -6.09
CA LEU A 165 -12.41 -0.26 -7.33
C LEU A 165 -13.70 0.19 -8.00
N ALA A 166 -13.64 1.33 -8.70
CA ALA A 166 -14.67 1.75 -9.64
C ALA A 166 -14.85 0.69 -10.77
N PRO A 167 -16.08 0.46 -11.27
CA PRO A 167 -16.34 -0.52 -12.33
C PRO A 167 -15.44 -0.40 -13.56
N GLU A 168 -15.09 0.82 -13.93
CA GLU A 168 -14.21 1.16 -15.07
C GLU A 168 -12.79 0.64 -14.83
N THR A 169 -12.29 0.81 -13.60
CA THR A 169 -10.97 0.29 -13.19
C THR A 169 -10.99 -1.23 -13.08
N GLN A 170 -12.08 -1.83 -12.59
CA GLN A 170 -12.26 -3.29 -12.59
C GLN A 170 -12.21 -3.83 -14.03
N ALA A 171 -12.92 -3.19 -14.97
CA ALA A 171 -12.95 -3.56 -16.37
C ALA A 171 -11.57 -3.46 -17.04
N ALA A 172 -10.75 -2.48 -16.65
CA ALA A 172 -9.37 -2.36 -17.14
C ALA A 172 -8.45 -3.49 -16.65
N ILE A 173 -8.66 -3.98 -15.42
CA ILE A 173 -7.84 -5.04 -14.81
C ILE A 173 -8.29 -6.44 -15.24
N LEU A 174 -9.59 -6.65 -15.43
CA LEU A 174 -10.18 -7.97 -15.70
C LEU A 174 -9.47 -8.75 -16.82
N PRO A 175 -9.23 -8.18 -18.02
CA PRO A 175 -8.52 -8.89 -19.09
C PRO A 175 -7.10 -9.29 -18.70
N ARG A 176 -6.39 -8.44 -17.95
CA ARG A 176 -5.01 -8.67 -17.52
C ARG A 176 -4.88 -9.82 -16.52
N LEU A 177 -5.95 -10.19 -15.82
CA LEU A 177 -5.95 -11.39 -14.96
C LEU A 177 -5.63 -12.68 -15.72
N ALA A 178 -5.75 -12.70 -17.05
CA ALA A 178 -5.31 -13.83 -17.87
C ALA A 178 -3.82 -14.20 -17.67
N GLU A 179 -2.98 -13.23 -17.28
CA GLU A 179 -1.55 -13.40 -16.99
C GLU A 179 -1.29 -14.13 -15.67
N VAL A 180 -2.27 -14.15 -14.78
CA VAL A 180 -2.16 -14.80 -13.47
C VAL A 180 -2.40 -16.32 -13.62
N PRO A 181 -1.65 -17.19 -12.91
CA PRO A 181 -1.87 -18.63 -12.93
C PRO A 181 -3.33 -19.01 -12.63
N ILE A 182 -3.85 -20.01 -13.35
CA ILE A 182 -5.29 -20.36 -13.31
C ILE A 182 -5.81 -20.68 -11.91
N ASP A 183 -4.98 -21.30 -11.06
CA ASP A 183 -5.38 -21.61 -9.69
C ASP A 183 -5.53 -20.35 -8.83
N ARG A 184 -4.64 -19.37 -9.00
CA ARG A 184 -4.72 -18.06 -8.32
C ARG A 184 -5.96 -17.28 -8.77
N ARG A 185 -6.26 -17.28 -10.07
CA ARG A 185 -7.52 -16.75 -10.62
C ARG A 185 -8.74 -17.41 -9.99
N ARG A 186 -8.75 -18.74 -9.87
CA ARG A 186 -9.87 -19.50 -9.27
C ARG A 186 -10.10 -19.13 -7.81
N PHE A 187 -9.04 -18.98 -7.01
CA PHE A 187 -9.15 -18.55 -5.62
C PHE A 187 -9.65 -17.11 -5.50
N LEU A 188 -9.12 -16.19 -6.31
CA LEU A 188 -9.60 -14.82 -6.35
C LEU A 188 -11.09 -14.77 -6.74
N ALA A 189 -11.51 -15.49 -7.78
CA ALA A 189 -12.90 -15.56 -8.23
C ALA A 189 -13.84 -16.00 -7.10
N ARG A 190 -13.50 -17.07 -6.39
CA ARG A 190 -14.29 -17.54 -5.22
C ARG A 190 -14.38 -16.47 -4.12
N ARG A 191 -13.30 -15.71 -3.91
CA ARG A 191 -13.31 -14.67 -2.89
C ARG A 191 -14.14 -13.46 -3.29
N LEU A 192 -14.09 -13.06 -4.55
CA LEU A 192 -14.95 -12.02 -5.13
C LEU A 192 -16.44 -12.43 -5.06
N GLU A 193 -16.76 -13.67 -5.42
CA GLU A 193 -18.11 -14.23 -5.30
C GLU A 193 -18.61 -14.16 -3.85
N SER A 194 -17.77 -14.51 -2.86
CA SER A 194 -18.13 -14.41 -1.44
C SER A 194 -18.40 -12.99 -0.95
N ARG A 195 -18.05 -11.98 -1.76
CA ARG A 195 -18.29 -10.55 -1.51
C ARG A 195 -19.39 -9.97 -2.41
N GLY A 196 -20.15 -10.83 -3.09
CA GLY A 196 -21.25 -10.42 -3.96
C GLY A 196 -20.81 -9.89 -5.33
N LEU A 197 -19.53 -10.01 -5.68
CA LEU A 197 -19.02 -9.58 -6.98
C LEU A 197 -18.84 -10.79 -7.88
N GLU A 198 -19.79 -10.95 -8.81
CA GLU A 198 -19.80 -12.06 -9.78
C GLU A 198 -19.27 -11.56 -11.12
N LEU A 199 -18.07 -12.02 -11.50
CA LEU A 199 -17.37 -11.55 -12.70
C LEU A 199 -16.86 -12.74 -13.52
N GLU A 200 -16.85 -12.56 -14.84
CA GLU A 200 -16.18 -13.47 -15.75
C GLU A 200 -14.67 -13.28 -15.66
N ILE A 201 -14.01 -14.17 -14.92
CA ILE A 201 -12.55 -14.18 -14.82
C ILE A 201 -11.99 -14.95 -16.01
N PRO A 202 -11.05 -14.38 -16.79
CA PRO A 202 -10.50 -15.02 -17.97
C PRO A 202 -10.04 -16.46 -17.68
N GLY A 203 -10.36 -17.40 -18.58
CA GLY A 203 -9.94 -18.80 -18.49
C GLY A 203 -10.67 -19.67 -17.45
N LEU A 204 -11.59 -19.11 -16.66
CA LEU A 204 -12.51 -19.90 -15.83
C LEU A 204 -13.83 -20.14 -16.58
N PRO A 205 -14.49 -21.30 -16.39
CA PRO A 205 -15.78 -21.56 -17.03
C PRO A 205 -16.83 -20.54 -16.56
N ALA A 206 -17.70 -20.14 -17.49
CA ALA A 206 -18.82 -19.27 -17.20
C ALA A 206 -19.72 -19.92 -16.13
N ARG A 207 -20.38 -19.09 -15.32
CA ARG A 207 -21.17 -19.56 -14.17
C ARG A 207 -22.27 -20.55 -14.59
N ASP A 208 -22.91 -20.31 -15.73
CA ASP A 208 -24.02 -21.11 -16.25
C ASP A 208 -23.56 -22.45 -16.86
N GLU A 209 -22.25 -22.60 -17.07
CA GLU A 209 -21.62 -23.82 -17.57
C GLU A 209 -21.08 -24.70 -16.45
N ARG A 210 -21.22 -24.29 -15.17
CA ARG A 210 -20.72 -25.05 -14.01
C ARG A 210 -21.56 -26.33 -13.81
N PRO A 211 -20.94 -27.54 -13.87
CA PRO A 211 -21.67 -28.81 -13.88
C PRO A 211 -22.59 -29.10 -12.70
N TRP A 212 -22.34 -28.48 -11.53
CA TRP A 212 -23.06 -28.73 -10.28
C TRP A 212 -24.24 -27.77 -10.03
N ARG A 213 -24.62 -26.96 -11.02
CA ARG A 213 -25.77 -26.04 -10.96
C ARG A 213 -26.94 -26.47 -11.87
N ARG A 214 -26.86 -27.64 -12.51
CA ARG A 214 -27.99 -28.27 -13.21
C ARG A 214 -28.68 -29.28 -12.31
#